data_AF-A0A529QKP6-F1
#
_entry.id   AF-A0A529QKP6-F1
#
_cell.length_a   1.000
_cell.length_b   1.000
_cell.length_c   1.000
_cell.angle_alpha   90.00
_cell.angle_beta   90.00
_cell.angle_gamma   90.00
#
_symmetry.space_group_name_H-M   'P 1'
#
loop_
_entity.id
_entity.type
_entity.pdbx_description
1 polymer ?
#
loop_
_entity_poly.entity_id
_entity_poly.type
_entity_poly.pdbx_seq_one_letter_code
_entity_poly.pdbx_strand_id
1 'polypeptide(L)'
;MNGLTFDIAHLLAGSLVLISFMMLYQDRLFALINVFALHAIVLALSVAWQAYIQDAHHLYITAAIALVFKAIVIPVGLHRIIQRLGIHRDIETAVGIGPTMLAGIGLVTLSMVLMLR
;
A
#
# COMPACT_ATOMS: atom_id res chain seq x y z
N MET A 1 -12.66 6.59 25.51
CA MET A 1 -11.36 6.39 24.82
C MET A 1 -11.49 5.60 23.51
N ASN A 2 -12.69 5.51 22.90
CA ASN A 2 -12.92 4.70 21.69
C ASN A 2 -12.84 5.50 20.39
N GLY A 3 -13.01 6.83 20.45
CA GLY A 3 -12.96 7.71 19.27
C GLY A 3 -11.57 7.73 18.63
N LEU A 4 -10.56 8.13 19.41
CA LEU A 4 -9.16 8.23 18.92
C LEU A 4 -8.66 6.91 18.30
N THR A 5 -9.04 5.77 18.89
CA THR A 5 -8.67 4.45 18.40
C THR A 5 -9.22 4.16 17.02
N PHE A 6 -10.50 4.48 16.82
CA PHE A 6 -11.20 4.34 15.56
C PHE A 6 -10.69 5.36 14.52
N ASP A 7 -10.45 6.60 14.94
CA ASP A 7 -9.96 7.68 14.07
C ASP A 7 -8.58 7.34 13.49
N ILE A 8 -7.67 6.80 14.30
CA ILE A 8 -6.35 6.36 13.84
C ILE A 8 -6.48 5.19 12.86
N ALA A 9 -7.36 4.23 13.13
CA ALA A 9 -7.60 3.11 12.22
C ALA A 9 -8.16 3.59 10.87
N HIS A 10 -9.10 4.54 10.88
CA HIS A 10 -9.68 5.13 9.68
C HIS A 10 -8.66 5.95 8.89
N LEU A 11 -7.83 6.74 9.58
CA LEU A 11 -6.75 7.50 8.96
C LEU A 11 -5.77 6.57 8.24
N LEU A 12 -5.36 5.48 8.90
CA LEU A 12 -4.46 4.49 8.30
C LEU A 12 -5.11 3.79 7.11
N ALA A 13 -6.38 3.38 7.22
CA ALA A 13 -7.12 2.76 6.12
C ALA A 13 -7.27 3.70 4.91
N GLY A 14 -7.65 4.96 5.15
CA GLY A 14 -7.74 5.97 4.09
C GLY A 14 -6.39 6.27 3.44
N SER A 15 -5.32 6.30 4.24
CA SER A 15 -3.95 6.48 3.74
C SER A 15 -3.52 5.32 2.84
N LEU A 16 -3.86 4.07 3.18
CA LEU A 16 -3.58 2.91 2.32
C LEU A 16 -4.25 3.04 0.96
N VAL A 17 -5.51 3.46 0.92
CA VAL A 17 -6.24 3.67 -0.34
C VAL A 17 -5.57 4.79 -1.15
N LEU A 18 -5.26 5.92 -0.52
CA LEU A 18 -4.60 7.04 -1.17
C LEU A 18 -3.24 6.64 -1.77
N ILE A 19 -2.40 5.94 -1.00
CA ILE A 19 -1.09 5.47 -1.47
C ILE A 19 -1.26 4.41 -2.58
N SER A 20 -2.31 3.59 -2.53
CA SER A 20 -2.64 2.64 -3.60
C SER A 20 -2.94 3.34 -4.91
N PHE A 21 -3.69 4.44 -4.89
CA PHE A 21 -3.87 5.29 -6.07
C PHE A 21 -2.57 5.98 -6.48
N MET A 22 -1.75 6.45 -5.53
CA MET A 22 -0.44 7.01 -5.86
C MET A 22 0.43 6.01 -6.61
N MET A 23 0.36 4.70 -6.31
CA MET A 23 1.07 3.66 -7.05
C MET A 23 0.58 3.56 -8.51
N LEU A 24 -0.73 3.65 -8.75
CA LEU A 24 -1.28 3.63 -10.11
C LEU A 24 -0.84 4.83 -10.95
N TYR A 25 -0.49 5.95 -10.31
CA TYR A 25 -0.06 7.18 -10.97
C TYR A 25 1.41 7.17 -11.38
N GLN A 26 2.25 6.33 -10.77
CA GLN A 26 3.69 6.45 -11.00
C GLN A 26 4.08 6.04 -12.42
N ASP A 27 4.77 6.94 -13.12
CA ASP A 27 5.34 6.69 -14.45
C ASP A 27 6.77 6.13 -14.39
N ARG A 28 7.39 6.08 -13.21
CA ARG A 28 8.78 5.65 -13.03
C ARG A 28 8.87 4.49 -12.07
N LEU A 29 9.64 3.45 -12.45
CA LEU A 29 9.85 2.26 -11.62
C LEU A 29 10.41 2.59 -10.24
N PHE A 30 11.39 3.50 -10.16
CA PHE A 30 11.95 3.94 -8.89
C PHE A 30 10.91 4.62 -7.99
N ALA A 31 10.08 5.49 -8.57
CA ALA A 31 9.02 6.16 -7.82
C ALA A 31 7.96 5.15 -7.36
N LEU A 32 7.57 4.20 -8.21
CA LEU A 32 6.66 3.12 -7.87
C LEU A 32 7.18 2.27 -6.70
N ILE A 33 8.47 1.90 -6.71
CA ILE A 33 9.05 1.11 -5.62
C ILE A 33 9.08 1.89 -4.30
N ASN A 34 9.37 3.19 -4.35
CA ASN A 34 9.35 4.04 -3.16
C ASN A 34 7.93 4.19 -2.60
N VAL A 35 6.92 4.40 -3.46
CA VAL A 35 5.52 4.46 -3.04
C VAL A 35 5.05 3.10 -2.51
N PHE A 36 5.50 1.99 -3.11
CA PHE A 36 5.24 0.65 -2.60
C PHE A 36 5.87 0.43 -1.21
N ALA A 37 7.10 0.87 -0.98
CA ALA A 37 7.75 0.80 0.32
C ALA A 37 6.97 1.63 1.37
N LEU A 38 6.56 2.84 1.01
CA LEU A 38 5.71 3.68 1.85
C LEU A 38 4.37 2.98 2.17
N HIS A 39 3.74 2.38 1.17
CA HIS A 39 2.50 1.62 1.33
C HIS A 39 2.67 0.46 2.31
N ALA A 40 3.77 -0.28 2.21
CA ALA A 40 4.08 -1.40 3.10
C ALA A 40 4.32 -0.95 4.55
N ILE A 41 4.95 0.21 4.76
CA ILE A 41 5.13 0.79 6.10
C ILE A 41 3.78 1.13 6.71
N VAL A 42 2.92 1.85 5.98
CA VAL A 42 1.58 2.20 6.46
C VAL A 42 0.77 0.94 6.75
N LEU A 43 0.86 -0.08 5.91
CA LEU A 43 0.18 -1.37 6.13
C LEU A 43 0.65 -2.05 7.41
N ALA A 44 1.96 -2.09 7.66
CA ALA A 44 2.50 -2.66 8.88
C ALA A 44 2.01 -1.89 10.13
N LEU A 45 1.93 -0.56 10.05
CA LEU A 45 1.36 0.27 11.10
C LEU A 45 -0.15 -0.01 11.31
N SER A 46 -0.93 -0.15 10.23
CA SER A 46 -2.35 -0.53 10.29
C SER A 46 -2.55 -1.86 11.01
N VAL A 47 -1.78 -2.88 10.65
CA VAL A 47 -1.90 -4.21 11.23
C VAL A 47 -1.41 -4.23 12.68
N ALA A 48 -0.32 -3.53 13.00
CA ALA A 48 0.16 -3.41 14.38
C ALA A 48 -0.86 -2.66 15.27
N TRP A 49 -1.50 -1.62 14.73
CA TRP A 49 -2.58 -0.91 15.41
C TRP A 49 -3.76 -1.83 15.71
N GLN A 50 -4.18 -2.64 14.72
CA GLN A 50 -5.23 -3.64 14.92
C GLN A 50 -4.84 -4.71 15.96
N ALA A 51 -3.59 -5.18 15.96
CA ALA A 51 -3.08 -6.14 16.94
C ALA A 51 -3.19 -5.60 18.37
N TYR A 52 -2.85 -4.31 18.55
CA TYR A 52 -2.92 -3.62 19.82
C TYR A 52 -4.37 -3.47 20.33
N ILE A 53 -5.31 -3.10 19.44
CA ILE A 53 -6.70 -2.87 19.84
C ILE A 53 -7.45 -4.17 20.12
N GLN A 54 -7.17 -5.22 19.34
CA GLN A 54 -7.89 -6.49 19.41
C GLN A 54 -7.23 -7.51 20.35
N ASP A 55 -6.16 -7.13 21.07
CA ASP A 55 -5.28 -8.02 21.85
C ASP A 55 -4.81 -9.27 21.07
N ALA A 56 -4.80 -9.15 19.74
CA ALA A 56 -4.55 -10.22 18.80
C ALA A 56 -3.05 -10.35 18.53
N HIS A 57 -2.35 -11.02 19.44
CA HIS A 57 -0.88 -11.10 19.42
C HIS A 57 -0.30 -11.69 18.11
N HIS A 58 -1.06 -12.55 17.43
CA HIS A 58 -0.65 -13.12 16.15
C HIS A 58 -0.53 -12.08 15.01
N LEU A 59 -1.26 -10.96 15.08
CA LEU A 59 -1.14 -9.89 14.07
C LEU A 59 0.21 -9.17 14.13
N TYR A 60 0.91 -9.14 15.27
CA TYR A 60 2.24 -8.55 15.35
C TYR A 60 3.24 -9.30 14.47
N ILE A 61 3.11 -10.62 14.39
CA ILE A 61 3.93 -11.45 13.51
C ILE A 61 3.65 -11.07 12.05
N THR A 62 2.37 -10.93 11.68
CA THR A 62 1.96 -10.49 10.33
C THR A 62 2.48 -9.10 10.00
N ALA A 63 2.41 -8.14 10.93
CA ALA A 63 2.93 -6.79 10.76
C ALA A 63 4.45 -6.79 10.57
N ALA A 64 5.17 -7.58 11.37
CA ALA A 64 6.62 -7.72 11.27
C ALA A 64 7.03 -8.35 9.93
N ILE A 65 6.35 -9.41 9.50
CA ILE A 65 6.58 -10.04 8.19
C ILE A 65 6.32 -9.04 7.07
N ALA A 66 5.20 -8.31 7.12
CA ALA A 66 4.88 -7.30 6.11
C ALA A 66 5.96 -6.21 6.04
N LEU A 67 6.44 -5.71 7.18
CA LEU A 67 7.49 -4.71 7.22
C LEU A 67 8.81 -5.25 6.66
N VAL A 68 9.29 -6.38 7.16
CA VAL A 68 10.58 -6.96 6.75
C VAL A 68 10.53 -7.31 5.26
N PHE A 69 9.51 -8.04 4.80
CA PHE A 69 9.47 -8.50 3.43
C PHE A 69 9.05 -7.39 2.46
N LYS A 70 7.91 -6.72 2.69
CA LYS A 70 7.36 -5.75 1.73
C LYS A 70 8.01 -4.37 1.84
N ALA A 71 8.36 -3.88 3.02
CA ALA A 71 8.94 -2.55 3.14
C ALA A 71 10.46 -2.52 2.92
N ILE A 72 11.16 -3.65 3.15
CA ILE A 72 12.63 -3.69 3.07
C ILE A 72 13.12 -4.66 2.00
N VAL A 73 12.87 -5.96 2.13
CA VAL A 73 13.47 -6.99 1.27
C VAL A 73 13.08 -6.79 -0.20
N ILE A 74 11.78 -6.64 -0.48
CA ILE A 74 11.28 -6.48 -1.86
C ILE A 74 11.82 -5.17 -2.48
N PRO A 75 11.67 -3.98 -1.87
CA PRO A 75 12.16 -2.73 -2.45
C PRO A 75 13.66 -2.75 -2.69
N VAL A 76 14.47 -3.24 -1.73
CA VAL A 76 15.92 -3.31 -1.90
C VAL A 76 16.30 -4.29 -3.01
N GLY A 77 15.62 -5.43 -3.08
CA GLY A 77 15.81 -6.40 -4.17
C GLY A 77 15.50 -5.80 -5.53
N LEU A 78 14.37 -5.12 -5.66
CA LEU A 78 13.96 -4.46 -6.91
C LEU A 78 14.90 -3.34 -7.31
N HIS A 79 15.32 -2.48 -6.38
CA HIS A 79 16.32 -1.43 -6.64
C HIS A 79 17.62 -2.02 -7.19
N ARG A 80 18.11 -3.11 -6.59
CA ARG A 80 19.32 -3.81 -7.07
C ARG A 80 19.13 -4.40 -8.46
N ILE A 81 17.99 -5.02 -8.74
CA ILE A 81 17.68 -5.63 -10.04
C ILE A 81 17.65 -4.54 -11.13
N ILE A 82 16.99 -3.41 -10.87
CA ILE A 82 16.91 -2.29 -11.82
C ILE A 82 18.30 -1.73 -12.13
N GLN A 83 19.12 -1.51 -11.10
CA GLN A 83 20.50 -1.03 -11.28
C GLN A 83 21.35 -2.01 -12.07
N ARG A 84 21.22 -3.33 -11.82
CA ARG A 84 22.00 -4.37 -12.53
C ARG A 84 21.61 -4.53 -14.00
N LEU A 85 20.33 -4.34 -14.32
CA LEU A 85 19.83 -4.49 -15.69
C LEU A 85 19.98 -3.21 -16.53
N GLY A 86 20.50 -2.11 -15.96
CA GLY A 86 20.66 -0.83 -16.67
C GLY A 86 19.32 -0.23 -17.12
N ILE A 87 18.23 -0.65 -16.49
CA ILE A 87 16.86 -0.30 -16.87
C ILE A 87 16.60 1.14 -16.44
N HIS A 88 16.61 2.07 -17.39
CA HIS A 88 16.04 3.42 -17.24
C HIS A 88 14.54 3.44 -17.57
N ARG A 89 13.83 2.30 -17.47
CA ARG A 89 12.44 2.18 -17.93
C ARG A 89 11.52 3.12 -17.15
N ASP A 90 10.89 4.00 -17.91
CA ASP A 90 9.57 4.49 -17.60
C ASP A 90 8.58 3.31 -17.64
N ILE A 91 7.57 3.35 -16.78
CA ILE A 91 6.56 2.30 -16.66
C ILE A 91 5.66 2.40 -17.89
N GLU A 92 5.79 1.43 -18.79
CA GLU A 92 4.92 1.34 -19.95
C GLU A 92 3.55 0.81 -19.48
N THR A 93 2.60 1.72 -19.28
CA THR A 93 1.26 1.37 -18.81
C THR A 93 0.45 0.72 -19.93
N ALA A 94 0.00 -0.52 -19.75
CA ALA A 94 -0.68 -1.29 -20.80
C ALA A 94 -2.00 -0.68 -21.30
N VAL A 95 -2.69 0.10 -20.46
CA VAL A 95 -4.01 0.71 -20.76
C VAL A 95 -4.00 2.23 -20.51
N GLY A 96 -2.85 2.81 -20.13
CA GLY A 96 -2.76 4.20 -19.69
C GLY A 96 -3.23 4.44 -18.25
N ILE A 97 -2.80 5.55 -17.64
CA ILE A 97 -3.12 5.91 -16.25
C ILE A 97 -4.59 6.31 -16.07
N GLY A 98 -5.17 7.08 -17.00
CA GLY A 98 -6.53 7.57 -16.88
C GLY A 98 -7.60 6.47 -16.74
N PRO A 99 -7.66 5.50 -17.67
CA PRO A 99 -8.62 4.39 -17.58
C PRO A 99 -8.40 3.50 -16.35
N THR A 100 -7.14 3.26 -15.97
CA THR A 100 -6.81 2.43 -14.80
C THR A 100 -7.19 3.12 -13.48
N MET A 101 -7.03 4.44 -13.39
CA MET A 101 -7.53 5.25 -12.28
C MET A 101 -9.04 5.21 -12.15
N LEU A 102 -9.77 5.41 -13.26
CA LEU A 102 -11.23 5.33 -13.27
C LEU A 102 -11.72 3.95 -12.85
N ALA A 103 -11.08 2.88 -13.32
CA ALA A 103 -11.37 1.53 -12.89
C ALA A 103 -11.11 1.34 -11.38
N GLY A 104 -9.98 1.85 -10.86
CA GLY A 104 -9.67 1.81 -9.44
C GLY A 104 -10.71 2.55 -8.58
N ILE A 105 -11.13 3.74 -8.99
CA ILE A 105 -12.19 4.51 -8.31
C ILE A 105 -13.52 3.75 -8.34
N GLY A 106 -13.86 3.15 -9.48
CA GLY A 106 -15.05 2.32 -9.64
C GLY A 106 -15.05 1.11 -8.69
N LEU A 107 -13.91 0.41 -8.58
CA LEU A 107 -13.75 -0.72 -7.67
C LEU A 107 -13.84 -0.32 -6.20
N VAL A 108 -13.27 0.83 -5.82
CA VAL A 108 -13.38 1.35 -4.45
C VAL A 108 -14.82 1.73 -4.13
N THR A 109 -15.50 2.42 -5.05
CA THR A 109 -16.92 2.77 -4.91
C THR A 109 -17.77 1.51 -4.76
N LEU A 110 -17.54 0.50 -5.60
CA LEU A 110 -18.23 -0.79 -5.54
C LEU A 110 -18.01 -1.48 -4.18
N SER A 111 -16.77 -1.54 -3.70
CA SER A 111 -16.45 -2.12 -2.39
C SER A 111 -17.18 -1.39 -1.26
N MET A 112 -17.26 -0.06 -1.32
CA MET A 112 -17.93 0.74 -0.30
C MET A 112 -19.45 0.49 -0.31
N VAL A 113 -20.07 0.46 -1.50
CA VAL A 113 -21.50 0.13 -1.66
C VAL A 113 -21.81 -1.28 -1.16
N LEU A 114 -20.92 -2.25 -1.40
CA LEU A 114 -21.08 -3.63 -0.92
C LEU A 114 -20.93 -3.74 0.60
N MET A 115 -20.01 -3.01 1.22
CA MET A 115 -19.80 -3.05 2.67
C MET A 115 -20.91 -2.32 3.45
N LEU A 116 -21.57 -1.35 2.81
CA LEU A 116 -22.64 -0.55 3.41
C LEU A 116 -24.05 -1.15 3.20
N ARG A 117 -24.17 -2.22 2.42
CA ARG A 117 -25.42 -2.98 2.21
C ARG A 117 -25.42 -4.25 3.06
#